data_AF-A0A917CCP3-F1
#
_entry.id   AF-A0A917CCP3-F1
#
_cell.length_a   1.000
_cell.length_b   1.000
_cell.length_c   1.000
_cell.angle_alpha   90.00
_cell.angle_beta   90.00
_cell.angle_gamma   90.00
#
_symmetry.space_group_name_H-M   'P 1'
#
loop_
_entity.id
_entity.type
_entity.pdbx_description
1 polymer ?
#
loop_
_entity_poly.entity_id
_entity_poly.type
_entity_poly.pdbx_seq_one_letter_code
_entity_poly.pdbx_strand_id
1 'polypeptide(L)'
;MLARTDSVPDPFVALHGCAIRLDPRGALVWPDEGLLVVADLHLEKGSAFARRGQMLPPYDTTETLARLEALVAAHQPRTIVALGDSFHDRWGAERLSPDARSRLSALQAGRNFIWIAGNHDPEPHADLQGDWARELRIGPLVLRHEPGETHEPGEIAGHLHPVARLVVRGRSIRRRCFATDGHRLVLPALGAYAGGLNVRHGAVAGLFAGGFEAHMLGADRTYRIASTACLGD
;
A
#
# COMPACT_ATOMS: atom_id res chain seq x y z
N MET A 1 -29.67 -13.89 10.93
CA MET A 1 -29.93 -12.44 10.92
C MET A 1 -28.73 -11.78 11.57
N LEU A 2 -27.73 -11.34 10.79
CA LEU A 2 -26.61 -10.57 11.36
C LEU A 2 -27.19 -9.22 11.76
N ALA A 3 -27.11 -8.88 13.05
CA ALA A 3 -27.51 -7.59 13.56
C ALA A 3 -26.85 -6.51 12.71
N ARG A 4 -27.68 -5.65 12.10
CA ARG A 4 -27.24 -4.39 11.53
C ARG A 4 -26.79 -3.52 12.69
N THR A 5 -25.50 -3.46 12.94
CA THR A 5 -24.91 -2.28 13.54
C THR A 5 -24.85 -1.23 12.44
N ASP A 6 -25.86 -0.35 12.42
CA ASP A 6 -25.93 0.84 11.56
C ASP A 6 -24.93 1.92 12.02
N SER A 7 -23.70 1.53 12.35
CA SER A 7 -22.57 2.46 12.39
C SER A 7 -21.92 2.38 11.00
N VAL A 8 -21.99 3.48 10.23
CA VAL A 8 -21.03 3.67 9.13
C VAL A 8 -19.65 3.48 9.77
N PRO A 9 -18.86 2.46 9.35
CA PRO A 9 -17.57 2.26 9.98
C PRO A 9 -16.77 3.54 9.80
N ASP A 10 -16.23 4.04 10.91
CA ASP A 10 -15.33 5.18 10.89
C ASP A 10 -14.22 4.89 9.87
N PRO A 11 -14.05 5.70 8.82
CA PRO A 11 -12.99 5.48 7.85
C PRO A 11 -11.61 5.70 8.46
N PHE A 12 -11.54 6.23 9.69
CA PHE A 12 -10.32 6.49 10.41
C PHE A 12 -9.93 5.37 11.37
N VAL A 13 -8.62 5.16 11.48
CA VAL A 13 -7.93 4.34 12.46
C VAL A 13 -6.97 5.24 13.23
N ALA A 14 -6.92 5.08 14.55
CA ALA A 14 -5.89 5.71 15.35
C ALA A 14 -4.58 4.94 15.19
N LEU A 15 -3.57 5.55 14.56
CA LEU A 15 -2.23 5.01 14.44
C LEU A 15 -1.26 5.89 15.23
N HIS A 16 -0.77 5.38 16.35
CA HIS A 16 0.14 6.08 17.26
C HIS A 16 -0.29 7.53 17.55
N GLY A 17 -1.58 7.72 17.86
CA GLY A 17 -2.17 9.02 18.17
C GLY A 17 -2.63 9.84 16.96
N CYS A 18 -2.35 9.39 15.72
CA CYS A 18 -2.77 10.08 14.50
C CYS A 18 -4.08 9.49 13.96
N ALA A 19 -5.00 10.35 13.51
CA ALA A 19 -6.23 9.93 12.85
C ALA A 19 -5.96 9.66 11.37
N ILE A 20 -5.87 8.38 11.01
CA ILE A 20 -5.47 7.93 9.67
C ILE A 20 -6.66 7.33 8.94
N ARG A 21 -6.95 7.80 7.73
CA ARG A 21 -7.94 7.16 6.87
C ARG A 21 -7.32 6.07 6.04
N LEU A 22 -7.98 4.91 6.01
CA LEU A 22 -7.65 3.79 5.14
C LEU A 22 -8.60 3.78 3.93
N ASP A 23 -8.09 4.14 2.76
CA ASP A 23 -8.89 4.18 1.53
C ASP A 23 -9.09 2.76 0.97
N PRO A 24 -10.31 2.40 0.51
CA PRO A 24 -10.59 1.08 -0.08
C PRO A 24 -9.75 0.74 -1.31
N ARG A 25 -9.15 1.74 -1.97
CA ARG A 25 -8.22 1.54 -3.09
C ARG A 25 -6.82 1.11 -2.65
N GLY A 26 -6.55 1.03 -1.34
CA GLY A 26 -5.29 0.53 -0.77
C GLY A 26 -4.28 1.62 -0.39
N ALA A 27 -4.74 2.86 -0.17
CA ALA A 27 -3.88 3.96 0.27
C ALA A 27 -4.18 4.38 1.70
N LEU A 28 -3.14 4.81 2.41
CA LEU A 28 -3.26 5.55 3.65
C LEU A 28 -3.39 7.05 3.33
N VAL A 29 -4.31 7.74 4.00
CA VAL A 29 -4.45 9.19 3.93
C VAL A 29 -4.38 9.77 5.33
N TRP A 30 -3.50 10.75 5.54
CA TRP A 30 -3.44 11.54 6.76
C TRP A 30 -3.83 12.98 6.43
N PRO A 31 -5.10 13.37 6.68
CA PRO A 31 -5.62 14.67 6.27
C PRO A 31 -4.90 15.86 6.91
N ASP A 32 -4.56 15.76 8.21
CA ASP A 32 -3.91 16.85 8.95
C ASP A 32 -2.57 17.24 8.33
N GLU A 33 -1.84 16.26 7.78
CA GLU A 33 -0.58 16.49 7.06
C GLU A 33 -0.78 16.69 5.55
N GLY A 34 -1.98 16.47 5.02
CA GLY A 34 -2.24 16.43 3.58
C GLY A 34 -1.39 15.36 2.87
N LEU A 35 -1.21 14.21 3.52
CA LEU A 35 -0.33 13.13 3.09
C LEU A 35 -1.13 11.95 2.52
N LEU A 36 -0.68 11.45 1.36
CA LEU A 36 -1.13 10.18 0.77
C LEU A 36 0.05 9.20 0.73
N VAL A 37 -0.14 7.99 1.25
CA VAL A 37 0.88 6.93 1.22
C VAL A 37 0.31 5.72 0.48
N VAL A 38 1.08 5.21 -0.47
CA VAL A 38 0.82 3.98 -1.23
C VAL A 38 2.04 3.10 -1.17
N ALA A 39 1.88 1.78 -1.25
CA ALA A 39 2.98 0.83 -1.20
C ALA A 39 3.01 -0.06 -2.43
N ASP A 40 4.20 -0.49 -2.83
CA ASP A 40 4.43 -1.59 -3.77
C ASP A 40 3.64 -1.43 -5.08
N LEU A 41 3.95 -0.34 -5.80
CA LEU A 41 3.32 -0.05 -7.10
C LEU A 41 3.70 -1.12 -8.13
N HIS A 42 4.94 -1.60 -8.08
CA HIS A 42 5.52 -2.54 -9.03
C HIS A 42 5.23 -2.19 -10.50
N LEU A 43 5.44 -0.93 -10.87
CA LEU A 43 5.35 -0.50 -12.26
C LEU A 43 6.32 -1.32 -13.11
N GLU A 44 5.94 -1.58 -14.36
CA GLU A 44 6.73 -2.34 -15.33
C GLU A 44 7.00 -3.79 -14.94
N LYS A 45 6.10 -4.42 -14.17
CA LYS A 45 6.13 -5.85 -13.87
C LYS A 45 5.86 -6.67 -15.12
N GLY A 46 4.85 -6.32 -15.91
CA GLY A 46 4.53 -6.99 -17.18
C GLY A 46 5.74 -7.01 -18.13
N SER A 47 6.40 -5.86 -18.32
CA SER A 47 7.56 -5.74 -19.19
C SER A 47 8.79 -6.48 -18.65
N ALA A 48 8.98 -6.52 -17.33
CA ALA A 48 10.04 -7.31 -16.70
C ALA A 48 9.90 -8.81 -16.95
N PHE A 49 8.68 -9.35 -16.82
CA PHE A 49 8.37 -10.75 -17.10
C PHE A 49 8.53 -11.07 -18.59
N ALA A 50 8.11 -10.17 -19.47
CA ALA A 50 8.26 -10.34 -20.92
C ALA A 50 9.74 -10.49 -21.33
N ARG A 51 10.66 -9.73 -20.71
CA ARG A 51 12.12 -9.89 -20.92
C ARG A 51 12.65 -11.26 -20.51
N ARG A 52 11.94 -11.98 -19.64
CA ARG A 52 12.26 -13.34 -19.18
C ARG A 52 11.47 -14.42 -19.93
N GLY A 53 10.75 -14.05 -20.99
CA GLY A 53 9.97 -14.98 -21.82
C GLY A 53 8.57 -15.31 -21.29
N GLN A 54 8.11 -14.64 -20.23
CA GLN A 54 6.76 -14.83 -19.71
C GLN A 54 5.88 -13.62 -20.05
N MET A 55 4.86 -13.85 -20.87
CA MET A 55 3.94 -12.79 -21.28
C MET A 55 2.82 -12.62 -20.26
N LEU A 56 2.80 -11.48 -19.57
CA LEU A 56 1.65 -11.01 -18.81
C LEU A 56 0.89 -9.97 -19.64
N PRO A 57 -0.40 -9.72 -19.38
CA PRO A 57 -1.08 -8.63 -20.05
C PRO A 57 -0.38 -7.29 -19.77
N PRO A 58 -0.16 -6.42 -20.77
CA PRO A 58 0.74 -5.26 -20.66
C PRO A 58 0.07 -4.02 -20.04
N TYR A 59 -0.90 -4.22 -19.13
CA TYR A 59 -1.76 -3.15 -18.63
C TYR A 59 -1.49 -2.78 -17.17
N ASP A 60 -0.51 -3.42 -16.52
CA ASP A 60 -0.23 -3.28 -15.09
C ASP A 60 0.19 -1.87 -14.68
N THR A 61 1.12 -1.25 -15.41
CA THR A 61 1.55 0.13 -15.17
C THR A 61 0.37 1.09 -15.33
N THR A 62 -0.37 0.97 -16.44
CA THR A 62 -1.51 1.84 -16.76
C THR A 62 -2.62 1.76 -15.72
N GLU A 63 -2.96 0.54 -15.26
CA GLU A 63 -3.98 0.30 -14.23
C GLU A 63 -3.53 0.82 -12.86
N THR A 64 -2.26 0.61 -12.50
CA THR A 64 -1.71 1.09 -11.23
C THR A 64 -1.68 2.61 -11.17
N LEU A 65 -1.23 3.28 -12.24
CA LEU A 65 -1.27 4.74 -12.36
C LEU A 65 -2.70 5.28 -12.31
N ALA A 66 -3.67 4.61 -12.95
CA ALA A 66 -5.08 5.04 -12.90
C ALA A 66 -5.65 5.00 -11.48
N ARG A 67 -5.28 3.99 -10.68
CA ARG A 67 -5.67 3.92 -9.26
C ARG A 67 -5.04 5.05 -8.45
N LEU A 68 -3.76 5.34 -8.67
CA LEU A 68 -3.05 6.43 -7.99
C LEU A 68 -3.62 7.81 -8.38
N GLU A 69 -3.92 8.04 -9.65
CA GLU A 69 -4.61 9.24 -10.14
C GLU A 69 -5.98 9.42 -9.48
N ALA A 70 -6.78 8.36 -9.36
CA ALA A 70 -8.07 8.43 -8.70
C ALA A 70 -7.94 8.76 -7.20
N LEU A 71 -6.89 8.28 -6.53
CA LEU A 71 -6.59 8.61 -5.13
C LEU A 71 -6.18 10.08 -4.98
N VAL A 72 -5.28 10.57 -5.83
CA VAL A 72 -4.83 11.97 -5.83
C VAL A 72 -6.00 12.91 -6.16
N ALA A 73 -6.83 12.56 -7.15
CA ALA A 73 -8.02 13.33 -7.50
C ALA A 73 -9.01 13.44 -6.33
N ALA A 74 -9.24 12.34 -5.61
CA ALA A 74 -10.18 12.29 -4.50
C ALA A 74 -9.70 13.05 -3.26
N HIS A 75 -8.39 13.06 -3.01
CA HIS A 75 -7.84 13.50 -1.71
C HIS A 75 -6.99 14.77 -1.79
N GLN A 76 -6.60 15.17 -3.00
CA GLN A 76 -5.78 16.37 -3.28
C GLN A 76 -4.60 16.54 -2.29
N PRO A 77 -3.76 15.49 -2.11
CA PRO A 77 -2.67 15.54 -1.14
C PRO A 77 -1.62 16.58 -1.54
N ARG A 78 -0.99 17.20 -0.55
CA ARG A 78 0.20 18.03 -0.72
C ARG A 78 1.46 17.18 -0.90
N THR A 79 1.50 16.04 -0.20
CA THR A 79 2.63 15.11 -0.21
C THR A 79 2.15 13.71 -0.59
N ILE A 80 2.85 13.06 -1.52
CA ILE A 80 2.64 11.66 -1.89
C ILE A 80 3.90 10.88 -1.54
N VAL A 81 3.75 9.77 -0.83
CA VAL A 81 4.84 8.85 -0.51
C VAL A 81 4.56 7.50 -1.17
N ALA A 82 5.49 7.04 -1.99
CA ALA A 82 5.52 5.68 -2.53
C ALA A 82 6.47 4.83 -1.67
N LEU A 83 5.91 3.87 -0.94
CA LEU A 83 6.55 3.12 0.14
C LEU A 83 7.35 1.90 -0.36
N GLY A 84 8.37 2.14 -1.18
CA GLY A 84 9.22 1.11 -1.76
C GLY A 84 8.55 0.25 -2.83
N ASP A 85 9.39 -0.44 -3.58
CA ASP A 85 9.02 -1.31 -4.70
C ASP A 85 8.06 -0.61 -5.67
N SER A 86 8.37 0.66 -5.95
CA SER A 86 7.64 1.47 -6.93
C SER A 86 7.79 0.88 -8.33
N PHE A 87 8.97 0.34 -8.63
CA PHE A 87 9.25 -0.41 -9.84
C PHE A 87 9.44 -1.90 -9.54
N HIS A 88 9.10 -2.75 -10.52
CA HIS A 88 9.29 -4.19 -10.37
C HIS A 88 10.76 -4.64 -10.46
N ASP A 89 11.63 -3.81 -11.00
CA ASP A 89 13.08 -4.01 -10.97
C ASP A 89 13.81 -2.67 -11.13
N ARG A 90 15.12 -2.67 -10.90
CA ARG A 90 16.00 -1.49 -10.99
C ARG A 90 16.02 -0.81 -12.37
N TRP A 91 15.48 -1.44 -13.41
CA TRP A 91 15.40 -0.90 -14.77
C TRP A 91 13.96 -0.56 -15.16
N GLY A 92 13.01 -0.63 -14.23
CA GLY A 92 11.60 -0.40 -14.49
C GLY A 92 11.36 1.02 -15.00
N ALA A 93 11.96 2.02 -14.34
CA ALA A 93 11.83 3.41 -14.75
C ALA A 93 12.25 3.64 -16.21
N GLU A 94 13.34 3.02 -16.67
CA GLU A 94 13.85 3.12 -18.05
C GLU A 94 12.81 2.63 -19.08
N ARG A 95 12.03 1.60 -18.72
CA ARG A 95 11.06 0.96 -19.59
C ARG A 95 9.70 1.65 -19.65
N LEU A 96 9.45 2.64 -18.78
CA LEU A 96 8.18 3.37 -18.81
C LEU A 96 7.94 3.97 -20.19
N SER A 97 6.75 3.72 -20.74
CA SER A 97 6.29 4.35 -21.96
C SER A 97 6.21 5.88 -21.81
N PRO A 98 6.28 6.65 -22.91
CA PRO A 98 6.11 8.11 -22.85
C PRO A 98 4.81 8.55 -22.17
N ASP A 99 3.71 7.81 -22.38
CA ASP A 99 2.42 8.05 -21.73
C ASP A 99 2.51 7.84 -20.21
N ALA A 100 3.06 6.70 -19.76
CA ALA A 100 3.21 6.41 -18.35
C ALA A 100 4.11 7.43 -17.64
N ARG A 101 5.20 7.87 -18.29
CA ARG A 101 6.08 8.93 -17.77
C ARG A 101 5.35 10.27 -17.65
N SER A 102 4.55 10.64 -18.65
CA SER A 102 3.74 11.86 -18.62
C SER A 102 2.73 11.84 -17.47
N ARG A 103 2.02 10.73 -17.29
CA ARG A 103 1.07 10.51 -16.20
C ARG A 103 1.73 10.58 -14.83
N LEU A 104 2.89 9.93 -14.67
CA LEU A 104 3.66 10.01 -13.43
C LEU A 104 4.15 11.46 -13.15
N SER A 105 4.62 12.16 -14.18
CA SER A 105 5.03 13.57 -14.05
C SER A 105 3.85 14.46 -13.64
N ALA A 106 2.64 14.21 -14.17
CA ALA A 106 1.42 14.92 -13.78
C ALA A 106 1.04 14.65 -12.31
N LEU A 107 1.23 13.41 -11.83
CA LEU A 107 1.04 13.07 -10.41
C LEU A 107 2.03 13.81 -9.51
N GLN A 108 3.25 14.09 -9.99
CA GLN A 108 4.29 14.81 -9.24
C GLN A 108 4.11 16.34 -9.29
N ALA A 109 3.57 16.87 -10.38
CA ALA A 109 3.46 18.31 -10.59
C ALA A 109 2.71 19.03 -9.45
N GLY A 110 3.37 20.02 -8.84
CA GLY A 110 2.81 20.84 -7.75
C GLY A 110 2.67 20.13 -6.41
N ARG A 111 3.30 18.96 -6.23
CA ARG A 111 3.24 18.14 -5.02
C ARG A 111 4.64 17.72 -4.59
N ASN A 112 4.82 17.49 -3.29
CA ASN A 112 6.01 16.81 -2.80
C ASN A 112 5.82 15.31 -3.06
N PHE A 113 6.60 14.75 -3.97
CA PHE A 113 6.57 13.32 -4.25
C PHE A 113 7.83 12.68 -3.68
N ILE A 114 7.66 11.68 -2.81
CA ILE A 114 8.77 11.03 -2.12
C ILE A 114 8.74 9.54 -2.42
N TRP A 115 9.87 9.04 -2.92
CA TRP A 115 10.13 7.63 -3.16
C TRP A 115 10.90 7.07 -1.97
N ILE A 116 10.28 6.16 -1.22
CA ILE A 116 11.01 5.33 -0.27
C ILE A 116 11.66 4.20 -1.08
N ALA A 117 12.96 3.95 -0.88
CA ALA A 117 13.69 2.90 -1.57
C ALA A 117 13.17 1.51 -1.18
N GLY A 118 12.89 0.67 -2.18
CA GLY A 118 12.50 -0.73 -1.99
C GLY A 118 13.65 -1.70 -2.23
N ASN A 119 13.34 -2.99 -2.13
CA ASN A 119 14.29 -4.06 -2.46
C ASN A 119 14.44 -4.21 -4.00
N HIS A 120 13.39 -3.91 -4.75
CA HIS A 120 13.38 -3.98 -6.22
C HIS A 120 13.97 -2.74 -6.89
N ASP A 121 13.87 -1.59 -6.23
CA ASP A 121 14.33 -0.27 -6.67
C ASP A 121 15.12 0.46 -5.54
N PRO A 122 16.30 -0.06 -5.16
CA PRO A 122 17.06 0.44 -4.02
C PRO A 122 17.74 1.79 -4.24
N GLU A 123 17.87 2.21 -5.51
CA GLU A 123 18.63 3.40 -5.91
C GLU A 123 17.73 4.38 -6.66
N PRO A 124 17.99 5.70 -6.52
CA PRO A 124 17.24 6.71 -7.25
C PRO A 124 17.32 6.56 -8.77
N HIS A 125 16.21 6.81 -9.44
CA HIS A 125 16.18 6.94 -10.90
C HIS A 125 16.36 8.40 -11.29
N ALA A 126 17.47 8.72 -11.97
CA ALA A 126 17.83 10.09 -12.35
C ALA A 126 16.76 10.80 -13.22
N ASP A 127 16.00 10.03 -14.00
CA ASP A 127 14.96 10.56 -14.90
C ASP A 127 13.59 10.77 -14.24
N LEU A 128 13.46 10.48 -12.94
CA LEU A 128 12.21 10.68 -12.18
C LEU A 128 12.32 11.89 -11.27
N GLN A 129 11.27 12.69 -11.24
CA GLN A 129 11.16 13.78 -10.27
C GLN A 129 10.82 13.22 -8.88
N GLY A 130 10.94 14.06 -7.87
CA GLY A 130 10.65 13.71 -6.48
C GLY A 130 11.90 13.35 -5.68
N ASP A 131 11.76 13.42 -4.37
CA ASP A 131 12.84 13.13 -3.43
C ASP A 131 12.93 11.62 -3.18
N TRP A 132 14.14 11.14 -2.92
CA TRP A 132 14.38 9.73 -2.59
C TRP A 132 14.90 9.61 -1.17
N ALA A 133 14.37 8.66 -0.42
CA ALA A 133 14.78 8.38 0.95
C ALA A 133 14.73 6.88 1.23
N ARG A 134 15.43 6.42 2.28
CA ARG A 134 15.29 5.03 2.78
C ARG A 134 14.21 4.92 3.85
N GLU A 135 13.99 6.01 4.57
CA GLU A 135 13.00 6.16 5.63
C GLU A 135 12.57 7.64 5.65
N LEU A 136 11.31 7.89 5.97
CA LEU A 136 10.79 9.23 6.17
C LEU A 136 10.06 9.32 7.51
N ARG A 137 10.33 10.39 8.26
CA ARG A 137 9.65 10.70 9.52
C ARG A 137 8.78 11.94 9.36
N ILE A 138 7.50 11.82 9.70
CA ILE A 138 6.54 12.94 9.72
C ILE A 138 5.80 12.87 11.05
N GLY A 139 6.04 13.85 11.92
CA GLY A 139 5.50 13.83 13.28
C GLY A 139 5.88 12.53 14.01
N PRO A 140 4.91 11.81 14.61
CA PRO A 140 5.17 10.56 15.32
C PRO A 140 5.24 9.32 14.40
N LEU A 141 5.08 9.48 13.07
CA LEU A 141 5.04 8.35 12.14
C LEU A 141 6.36 8.15 11.41
N VAL A 142 6.70 6.88 11.20
CA VAL A 142 7.87 6.41 10.43
C VAL A 142 7.39 5.66 9.21
N LEU A 143 7.85 6.04 8.03
CA LEU A 143 7.51 5.41 6.77
C LEU A 143 8.77 4.72 6.22
N ARG A 144 8.69 3.41 6.00
CA ARG A 144 9.76 2.58 5.45
C ARG A 144 9.19 1.49 4.54
N HIS A 145 9.99 0.94 3.63
CA HIS A 145 9.50 -0.13 2.75
C HIS A 145 9.24 -1.44 3.51
N GLU A 146 10.26 -1.96 4.19
CA GLU A 146 10.20 -3.22 4.91
C GLU A 146 9.98 -3.00 6.41
N PRO A 147 9.08 -3.75 7.07
CA PRO A 147 8.88 -3.62 8.52
C PRO A 147 10.19 -3.87 9.29
N GLY A 148 10.49 -3.02 10.26
CA GLY A 148 11.67 -3.19 11.11
C GLY A 148 11.55 -4.42 12.03
N GLU A 149 12.70 -5.05 12.30
CA GLU A 149 12.80 -6.20 13.21
C GLU A 149 12.29 -5.86 14.62
N THR A 150 12.61 -4.64 15.08
CA THR A 150 12.07 -4.09 16.33
C THR A 150 10.73 -3.44 16.09
N HIS A 151 9.78 -3.63 17.00
CA HIS A 151 8.51 -2.92 16.98
C HIS A 151 8.71 -1.45 17.34
N GLU A 152 8.92 -0.60 16.34
CA GLU A 152 8.95 0.86 16.49
C GLU A 152 7.51 1.41 16.43
N PRO A 153 7.02 2.10 17.49
CA PRO A 153 5.71 2.74 17.45
C PRO A 153 5.62 3.82 16.35
N GLY A 154 4.48 3.89 15.68
CA GLY A 154 4.22 4.80 14.56
C GLY A 154 4.72 4.29 13.21
N GLU A 155 5.21 3.04 13.12
CA GLU A 155 5.73 2.50 11.88
C GLU A 155 4.63 2.18 10.85
N ILE A 156 4.87 2.62 9.62
CA ILE A 156 4.11 2.33 8.41
C ILE A 156 5.04 1.65 7.41
N ALA A 157 4.68 0.43 7.00
CA ALA A 157 5.47 -0.40 6.10
C ALA A 157 4.65 -0.99 4.94
N GLY A 158 5.34 -1.39 3.87
CA GLY A 158 4.80 -2.09 2.70
C GLY A 158 5.33 -3.53 2.64
N HIS A 159 5.85 -3.92 1.47
CA HIS A 159 6.65 -5.12 1.20
C HIS A 159 5.89 -6.46 1.27
N LEU A 160 5.14 -6.72 2.35
CA LEU A 160 4.51 -8.02 2.60
C LEU A 160 3.15 -8.20 1.90
N HIS A 161 2.55 -7.09 1.47
CA HIS A 161 1.25 -6.99 0.79
C HIS A 161 0.15 -7.83 1.49
N PRO A 162 -0.20 -7.51 2.75
CA PRO A 162 -1.07 -8.35 3.55
C PRO A 162 -2.42 -8.61 2.87
N VAL A 163 -2.85 -9.87 2.97
CA VAL A 163 -4.17 -10.33 2.56
C VAL A 163 -4.85 -11.05 3.71
N ALA A 164 -6.14 -10.80 3.90
CA ALA A 164 -6.94 -11.52 4.87
C ALA A 164 -7.90 -12.47 4.17
N ARG A 165 -8.11 -13.61 4.82
CA ARG A 165 -9.09 -14.62 4.42
C ARG A 165 -10.10 -14.82 5.54
N LEU A 166 -11.38 -14.96 5.19
CA LEU A 166 -12.44 -15.37 6.12
C LEU A 166 -13.51 -16.17 5.37
N VAL A 167 -14.38 -16.85 6.13
CA VAL A 167 -15.56 -17.52 5.59
C VAL A 167 -16.81 -16.75 6.01
N VAL A 168 -17.58 -16.29 5.04
CA VAL A 168 -18.86 -15.60 5.25
C VAL A 168 -19.96 -16.39 4.58
N ARG A 169 -20.95 -16.84 5.35
CA ARG A 169 -22.09 -17.65 4.84
C ARG A 169 -21.63 -18.85 4.01
N GLY A 170 -20.60 -19.56 4.49
CA GLY A 170 -20.02 -20.73 3.82
C GLY A 170 -19.13 -20.44 2.61
N ARG A 171 -18.90 -19.16 2.25
CA ARG A 171 -18.02 -18.78 1.14
C ARG A 171 -16.72 -18.20 1.65
N SER A 172 -15.59 -18.73 1.15
CA SER A 172 -14.25 -18.20 1.42
C SER A 172 -14.02 -16.91 0.64
N ILE A 173 -13.66 -15.84 1.35
CA ILE A 173 -13.31 -14.53 0.78
C ILE A 173 -11.86 -14.25 1.14
N ARG A 174 -11.04 -13.98 0.13
CA ARG A 174 -9.65 -13.53 0.27
C ARG A 174 -9.48 -12.18 -0.41
N ARG A 175 -9.00 -11.17 0.31
CA ARG A 175 -8.76 -9.82 -0.22
C ARG A 175 -7.50 -9.23 0.39
N ARG A 176 -6.88 -8.31 -0.35
CA ARG A 176 -5.89 -7.37 0.22
C ARG A 176 -6.50 -6.64 1.41
N CYS A 177 -5.66 -6.29 2.36
CA CYS A 177 -6.07 -5.55 3.55
C CYS A 177 -4.92 -4.68 4.03
N PHE A 178 -5.23 -3.68 4.83
CA PHE A 178 -4.25 -3.15 5.77
C PHE A 178 -4.20 -4.05 7.00
N ALA A 179 -3.05 -4.17 7.66
CA ALA A 179 -2.92 -4.88 8.94
C ALA A 179 -2.31 -3.94 9.98
N THR A 180 -2.96 -3.77 11.14
CA THR A 180 -2.48 -2.85 12.18
C THR A 180 -2.89 -3.27 13.59
N ASP A 181 -2.07 -2.93 14.56
CA ASP A 181 -2.36 -3.02 16.00
C ASP A 181 -2.56 -1.63 16.65
N GLY A 182 -2.66 -0.57 15.84
CA GLY A 182 -2.72 0.81 16.29
C GLY A 182 -1.35 1.44 16.61
N HIS A 183 -0.28 0.66 16.63
CA HIS A 183 1.10 1.14 16.77
C HIS A 183 1.91 0.98 15.49
N ARG A 184 1.66 -0.10 14.73
CA ARG A 184 2.26 -0.39 13.44
C ARG A 184 1.17 -0.62 12.41
N LEU A 185 1.42 -0.23 11.15
CA LEU A 185 0.52 -0.46 10.03
C LEU A 185 1.30 -1.02 8.84
N VAL A 186 0.81 -2.12 8.26
CA VAL A 186 1.32 -2.67 7.00
C VAL A 186 0.29 -2.43 5.90
N LEU A 187 0.70 -1.74 4.84
CA LEU A 187 -0.13 -1.40 3.68
C LEU A 187 -0.23 -2.58 2.71
N PRO A 188 -1.40 -2.78 2.07
CA PRO A 188 -1.50 -3.63 0.91
C PRO A 188 -0.75 -3.01 -0.29
N ALA A 189 -0.29 -3.84 -1.21
CA ALA A 189 0.22 -3.35 -2.48
C ALA A 189 -0.86 -2.68 -3.32
N LEU A 190 -0.52 -1.53 -3.91
CA LEU A 190 -1.37 -0.85 -4.89
C LEU A 190 -1.31 -1.53 -6.28
N GLY A 191 -0.15 -2.12 -6.59
CA GLY A 191 0.17 -2.70 -7.89
C GLY A 191 -0.91 -3.66 -8.42
N ALA A 192 -1.18 -3.58 -9.73
CA ALA A 192 -2.21 -4.38 -10.39
C ALA A 192 -1.96 -5.89 -10.24
N TYR A 193 -0.72 -6.34 -10.40
CA TYR A 193 -0.32 -7.76 -10.34
C TYR A 193 0.41 -8.14 -9.05
N ALA A 194 0.23 -7.39 -7.98
CA ALA A 194 0.80 -7.73 -6.68
C ALA A 194 0.09 -8.96 -6.08
N GLY A 195 0.89 -9.87 -5.54
CA GLY A 195 0.41 -11.01 -4.76
C GLY A 195 0.07 -10.58 -3.35
N GLY A 196 0.32 -11.45 -2.38
CA GLY A 196 0.31 -11.03 -0.98
C GLY A 196 0.31 -12.17 0.02
N LEU A 197 0.93 -11.91 1.16
CA LEU A 197 1.06 -12.86 2.26
C LEU A 197 -0.17 -12.81 3.15
N ASN A 198 -0.70 -13.99 3.48
CA ASN A 198 -1.83 -14.10 4.40
C ASN A 198 -1.44 -13.48 5.75
N VAL A 199 -2.33 -12.71 6.37
CA VAL A 199 -2.08 -12.09 7.68
C VAL A 199 -1.81 -13.09 8.81
N ARG A 200 -2.09 -14.39 8.60
CA ARG A 200 -1.71 -15.48 9.51
C ARG A 200 -0.32 -16.06 9.25
N HIS A 201 0.33 -15.70 8.15
CA HIS A 201 1.71 -16.06 7.87
C HIS A 201 2.64 -15.44 8.92
N GLY A 202 3.66 -16.18 9.38
CA GLY A 202 4.55 -15.73 10.47
C GLY A 202 5.24 -14.40 10.21
N ALA A 203 5.62 -14.12 8.95
CA ALA A 203 6.23 -12.85 8.55
C ALA A 203 5.30 -11.62 8.71
N VAL A 204 3.97 -11.82 8.73
CA VAL A 204 3.00 -10.75 8.97
C VAL A 204 2.51 -10.79 10.42
N ALA A 205 2.04 -11.95 10.88
CA ALA A 205 1.49 -12.11 12.22
C ALA A 205 2.52 -11.79 13.32
N GLY A 206 3.79 -12.12 13.10
CA GLY A 206 4.88 -11.86 14.04
C GLY A 206 5.26 -10.39 14.20
N LEU A 207 4.71 -9.48 13.37
CA LEU A 207 5.00 -8.05 13.46
C LEU A 207 4.24 -7.34 14.58
N PHE A 208 3.19 -7.97 15.12
CA PHE A 208 2.23 -7.37 16.04
C PHE A 208 2.33 -8.05 17.40
N ALA A 209 2.49 -7.26 18.48
CA ALA A 209 2.93 -7.77 19.78
C ALA A 209 1.88 -8.62 20.55
N GLY A 210 0.61 -8.59 20.16
CA GLY A 210 -0.44 -9.36 20.85
C GLY A 210 -1.70 -9.64 20.02
N GLY A 211 -2.04 -8.76 19.07
CA GLY A 211 -3.16 -8.91 18.16
C GLY A 211 -3.17 -7.77 17.16
N PHE A 212 -3.90 -7.95 16.07
CA PHE A 212 -4.02 -6.94 15.01
C PHE A 212 -5.43 -6.95 14.45
N GLU A 213 -5.70 -5.97 13.60
CA GLU A 213 -6.91 -5.86 12.83
C GLU A 213 -6.56 -5.83 11.35
N ALA A 214 -7.29 -6.61 10.56
CA ALA A 214 -7.22 -6.57 9.11
C ALA A 214 -8.35 -5.67 8.59
N HIS A 215 -7.99 -4.59 7.90
CA HIS A 215 -8.93 -3.72 7.20
C HIS A 215 -9.02 -4.17 5.74
N MET A 216 -9.91 -5.12 5.46
CA MET A 216 -10.06 -5.71 4.13
C MET A 216 -10.63 -4.72 3.12
N LEU A 217 -10.00 -4.65 1.95
CA LEU A 217 -10.44 -3.78 0.86
C LEU A 217 -11.75 -4.30 0.26
N GLY A 218 -12.79 -3.47 0.34
CA GLY A 218 -14.04 -3.61 -0.40
C GLY A 218 -14.07 -2.69 -1.62
N ALA A 219 -15.22 -2.66 -2.32
CA ALA A 219 -15.41 -1.76 -3.47
C ALA A 219 -15.36 -0.28 -3.06
N ASP A 220 -16.15 0.09 -2.04
CA ASP A 220 -16.34 1.50 -1.65
C ASP A 220 -15.89 1.80 -0.21
N ARG A 221 -15.49 0.78 0.54
CA ARG A 221 -15.06 0.91 1.95
C ARG A 221 -14.13 -0.22 2.37
N THR A 222 -13.42 -0.02 3.47
CA THR A 222 -12.70 -1.09 4.16
C THR A 222 -13.59 -1.79 5.18
N TYR A 223 -13.36 -3.08 5.39
CA TYR A 223 -14.04 -3.88 6.42
C TYR A 223 -13.04 -4.25 7.52
N ARG A 224 -13.25 -3.74 8.73
CA ARG A 224 -12.45 -4.08 9.90
C ARG A 224 -12.77 -5.49 10.37
N ILE A 225 -11.76 -6.35 10.38
CA ILE A 225 -11.83 -7.76 10.79
C ILE A 225 -10.82 -7.98 11.90
N ALA A 226 -11.28 -8.47 13.06
CA ALA A 226 -10.38 -8.85 14.14
C ALA A 226 -9.45 -9.97 13.70
N SER A 227 -8.18 -9.97 14.13
CA SER A 227 -7.21 -11.02 13.78
C SER A 227 -7.79 -12.41 13.97
N THR A 228 -8.50 -12.68 15.09
CA THR A 228 -9.11 -13.97 15.44
C THR A 228 -10.11 -14.49 14.42
N ALA A 229 -10.76 -13.61 13.64
CA ALA A 229 -11.69 -13.99 12.59
C ALA A 229 -11.00 -14.30 11.24
N CYS A 230 -9.72 -13.95 11.09
CA CYS A 230 -8.94 -14.27 9.90
C CYS A 230 -8.49 -15.74 9.92
N LEU A 231 -8.50 -16.37 8.75
CA LEU A 231 -8.08 -17.76 8.52
C LEU A 231 -6.72 -17.81 7.79
N GLY A 232 -5.95 -18.86 8.05
CA GLY A 232 -4.76 -19.19 7.24
C GLY A 232 -5.15 -19.63 5.82
N ASP A 233 -4.16 -19.90 4.96
CA ASP A 233 -4.38 -20.39 3.60
C ASP A 233 -4.91 -21.84 3.55
#